data_AF-A0ABC8UY28-F1
#
_entry.id   AF-A0ABC8UY28-F1
#
_cell.length_a   1.000
_cell.length_b   1.000
_cell.length_c   1.000
_cell.angle_alpha   90.00
_cell.angle_beta   90.00
_cell.angle_gamma   90.00
#
_symmetry.space_group_name_H-M   'P 1'
#
loop_
_entity.id
_entity.type
_entity.pdbx_description
1 polymer ?
#
loop_
_entity_poly.entity_id
_entity_poly.type
_entity_poly.pdbx_seq_one_letter_code
_entity_poly.pdbx_strand_id
1 'polypeptide(L)'
;MDSSHCTESGSNTLENSYKPLVFKELRKLWETHDTNLPWKNGDYNESNTLLLDDSPYKALLNPKHTAIFPSSYSFEERSDNSLGPGGDLQVYLEGLATTENIPKYVEQHPFGERAIDERSPDWNFYSNVLHNHSFVPSRC
;
A
#
# COMPACT_ATOMS: atom_id res chain seq x y z
N MET A 1 -1.57 -7.74 5.57
CA MET A 1 -0.98 -7.17 6.80
C MET A 1 -2.10 -6.82 7.75
N ASP A 2 -2.08 -7.40 8.94
CA ASP A 2 -2.94 -6.96 10.04
C ASP A 2 -2.38 -5.68 10.68
N SER A 3 -3.10 -5.12 11.64
CA SER A 3 -2.68 -3.89 12.33
C SER A 3 -1.42 -4.07 13.18
N SER A 4 -1.08 -5.28 13.64
CA SER A 4 0.11 -5.54 14.45
C SER A 4 1.42 -5.42 13.67
N HIS A 5 1.36 -5.55 12.34
CA HIS A 5 2.53 -5.41 11.47
C HIS A 5 2.66 -4.03 10.81
N CYS A 6 1.76 -3.10 11.13
CA CYS A 6 1.84 -1.72 10.65
C CYS A 6 2.87 -0.90 11.41
N THR A 7 3.37 0.16 10.77
CA THR A 7 4.32 1.11 11.36
C THR A 7 3.60 2.38 11.75
N GLU A 8 3.58 2.72 13.03
CA GLU A 8 2.99 3.97 13.49
C GLU A 8 3.83 5.16 13.04
N SER A 9 3.18 6.19 12.48
CA SER A 9 3.88 7.40 12.04
C SER A 9 4.09 8.42 13.15
N GLY A 10 3.49 8.21 14.33
CA GLY A 10 3.42 9.20 15.42
C GLY A 10 2.52 10.41 15.11
N SER A 11 1.72 10.34 14.05
CA SER A 11 0.76 11.38 13.64
C SER A 11 -0.62 10.76 13.41
N ASN A 12 -1.67 11.58 13.32
CA ASN A 12 -3.01 11.14 12.96
C ASN A 12 -3.33 11.52 11.51
N THR A 13 -4.31 10.85 10.91
CA THR A 13 -4.74 11.10 9.52
C THR A 13 -5.31 12.51 9.34
N LEU A 14 -5.23 13.06 8.13
CA LEU A 14 -5.75 14.39 7.79
C LEU A 14 -7.27 14.47 7.99
N GLU A 15 -7.98 13.41 7.62
CA GLU A 15 -9.44 13.36 7.60
C GLU A 15 -10.02 13.13 8.99
N ASN A 16 -9.23 12.53 9.89
CA ASN A 16 -9.65 12.23 11.25
C ASN A 16 -8.47 12.35 12.23
N SER A 17 -8.52 13.40 13.04
CA SER A 17 -7.50 13.71 14.07
C SER A 17 -7.43 12.71 15.22
N TYR A 18 -8.37 11.77 15.32
CA TYR A 18 -8.36 10.68 16.30
C TYR A 18 -7.91 9.33 15.71
N LYS A 19 -7.72 9.26 14.39
CA LYS A 19 -7.30 8.04 13.70
C LYS A 19 -5.77 8.07 13.50
N PRO A 20 -5.01 7.16 14.13
CA PRO A 20 -3.57 7.08 13.91
C PRO A 20 -3.24 6.83 12.44
N LEU A 21 -2.24 7.56 11.94
CA LEU A 21 -1.65 7.31 10.63
C LEU A 21 -0.63 6.20 10.78
N VAL A 22 -0.84 5.13 10.03
CA VAL A 22 0.04 3.96 10.01
C VAL A 22 0.48 3.63 8.59
N PHE A 23 1.71 3.18 8.45
CA PHE A 23 2.28 2.70 7.20
C PHE A 23 2.23 1.16 7.12
N LYS A 24 2.08 0.65 5.91
CA LYS A 24 2.16 -0.78 5.58
C LYS A 24 3.42 -1.02 4.78
N GLU A 25 4.53 -1.25 5.47
CA GLU A 25 5.86 -1.40 4.89
C GLU A 25 6.08 -2.81 4.34
N LEU A 26 6.02 -3.00 3.02
CA LEU A 26 6.26 -4.28 2.37
C LEU A 26 7.65 -4.83 2.67
N ARG A 27 8.64 -3.96 2.91
CA ARG A 27 9.99 -4.37 3.30
C ARG A 27 10.02 -5.24 4.56
N LYS A 28 9.15 -4.96 5.55
CA LYS A 28 9.02 -5.79 6.76
C LYS A 28 8.52 -7.20 6.44
N LEU A 29 7.72 -7.36 5.38
CA LEU A 29 7.29 -8.67 4.88
C LEU A 29 8.44 -9.40 4.17
N TRP A 30 9.22 -8.69 3.36
CA TRP A 30 10.34 -9.27 2.59
C TRP A 30 11.50 -9.72 3.50
N GLU A 31 11.76 -8.95 4.55
CA GLU A 31 12.85 -9.17 5.50
C GLU A 31 12.42 -9.96 6.74
N THR A 32 11.18 -10.47 6.78
CA THR A 32 10.70 -11.28 7.91
C THR A 32 11.53 -12.55 8.07
N HIS A 33 11.71 -12.96 9.33
CA HIS A 33 12.39 -14.21 9.71
C HIS A 33 11.44 -15.16 10.47
N ASP A 34 10.14 -14.88 10.45
CA ASP A 34 9.16 -15.75 11.10
C ASP A 34 9.10 -17.12 10.41
N THR A 35 9.56 -18.14 11.13
CA THR A 35 9.62 -19.53 10.68
C THR A 35 8.25 -20.19 10.53
N ASN A 36 7.19 -19.56 11.02
CA ASN A 36 5.82 -20.09 10.91
C ASN A 36 5.11 -19.67 9.62
N LEU A 37 5.72 -18.78 8.82
CA LEU A 37 5.13 -18.33 7.56
C LEU A 37 5.25 -19.42 6.47
N PRO A 38 4.27 -19.49 5.55
CA PRO A 38 4.30 -20.48 4.47
C PRO A 38 5.32 -20.13 3.36
N TRP A 39 5.94 -18.95 3.42
CA TRP A 39 7.02 -18.52 2.53
C TRP A 39 8.31 -18.27 3.31
N LYS A 40 9.44 -18.28 2.59
CA LYS A 40 10.77 -18.02 3.13
C LYS A 40 11.21 -16.59 2.85
N ASN A 41 12.19 -16.13 3.63
CA ASN A 41 12.89 -14.89 3.34
C ASN A 41 13.47 -14.93 1.91
N GLY A 42 13.21 -13.89 1.13
CA GLY A 42 13.62 -13.79 -0.28
C GLY A 42 12.62 -14.32 -1.30
N ASP A 43 11.58 -15.06 -0.90
CA ASP A 43 10.52 -15.51 -1.82
C ASP A 43 9.71 -14.32 -2.36
N TYR A 44 9.59 -13.27 -1.56
CA TYR A 44 8.91 -12.03 -1.91
C TYR A 44 9.84 -10.82 -1.84
N ASN A 45 9.71 -9.93 -2.81
CA ASN A 45 10.44 -8.68 -2.93
C ASN A 45 9.61 -7.67 -3.76
N GLU A 46 10.24 -6.55 -4.11
CA GLU A 46 9.63 -5.47 -4.90
C GLU A 46 9.03 -5.93 -6.24
N SER A 47 9.67 -6.88 -6.94
CA SER A 47 9.26 -7.28 -8.29
C SER A 47 8.04 -8.20 -8.30
N ASN A 48 7.68 -8.81 -7.18
CA ASN A 48 6.62 -9.82 -7.09
C ASN A 48 5.63 -9.62 -5.91
N THR A 49 5.70 -8.46 -5.23
CA THR A 49 4.75 -8.09 -4.17
C THR A 49 3.98 -6.82 -4.53
N LEU A 50 2.66 -6.83 -4.34
CA LEU A 50 1.79 -5.66 -4.50
C LEU A 50 1.03 -5.39 -3.20
N LEU A 51 0.98 -4.12 -2.78
CA LEU A 51 0.05 -3.65 -1.75
C LEU A 51 -1.27 -3.19 -2.40
N LEU A 52 -2.37 -3.84 -2.03
CA LEU A 52 -3.73 -3.40 -2.32
C LEU A 52 -4.30 -2.70 -1.07
N ASP A 53 -4.55 -1.40 -1.14
CA ASP A 53 -5.13 -0.64 -0.03
C ASP A 53 -5.89 0.57 -0.58
N ASP A 54 -7.03 0.95 0.01
CA ASP A 54 -7.81 2.10 -0.45
C ASP A 54 -7.26 3.46 0.03
N SER A 55 -6.18 3.46 0.82
CA SER A 55 -5.61 4.65 1.42
C SER A 55 -4.17 4.88 0.95
N PRO A 56 -3.93 5.80 0.00
CA PRO A 56 -2.61 6.08 -0.56
C PRO A 56 -1.50 6.31 0.47
N TYR A 57 -1.81 6.97 1.60
CA TYR A 57 -0.80 7.29 2.62
C TYR A 57 -0.19 6.05 3.28
N LYS A 58 -0.87 4.91 3.30
CA LYS A 58 -0.34 3.68 3.93
C LYS A 58 0.86 3.13 3.17
N ALA A 59 1.03 3.50 1.90
CA ALA A 59 2.13 3.05 1.06
C ALA A 59 3.32 4.01 0.99
N LEU A 60 3.33 5.11 1.75
CA LEU A 60 4.34 6.19 1.63
C LEU A 60 5.79 5.74 1.83
N LEU A 61 6.02 4.65 2.56
CA LEU A 61 7.35 4.09 2.81
C LEU A 61 7.74 2.96 1.83
N ASN A 62 6.85 2.60 0.90
CA ASN A 62 7.11 1.57 -0.10
C ASN A 62 7.74 2.16 -1.36
N PRO A 63 8.51 1.36 -2.13
CA PRO A 63 8.98 1.76 -3.45
C PRO A 63 7.83 2.21 -4.37
N LYS A 64 8.15 3.04 -5.36
CA LYS A 64 7.15 3.49 -6.33
C LYS A 64 6.57 2.30 -7.08
N HIS A 65 5.27 2.36 -7.33
CA HIS A 65 4.56 1.37 -8.16
C HIS A 65 4.47 -0.04 -7.56
N THR A 66 4.69 -0.20 -6.24
CA THR A 66 4.41 -1.46 -5.53
C THR A 66 3.05 -1.47 -4.83
N ALA A 67 2.18 -0.51 -5.15
CA ALA A 67 0.87 -0.38 -4.55
C ALA A 67 -0.16 0.18 -5.55
N ILE A 68 -1.41 -0.24 -5.40
CA ILE A 68 -2.58 0.30 -6.12
C ILE A 68 -3.68 0.67 -5.13
N PHE A 69 -4.51 1.65 -5.50
CA PHE A 69 -5.45 2.28 -4.59
C PHE A 69 -6.88 2.26 -5.13
N PRO A 70 -7.57 1.11 -5.10
CA PRO A 70 -8.96 1.03 -5.55
C PRO A 70 -9.86 1.98 -4.73
N SER A 71 -10.99 2.37 -5.32
CA SER A 71 -12.02 3.11 -4.59
C SER A 71 -12.46 2.35 -3.33
N SER A 72 -12.65 3.07 -2.22
CA SER A 72 -13.20 2.47 -1.01
C SER A 72 -14.59 1.88 -1.28
N TYR A 73 -14.82 0.68 -0.76
CA TYR A 73 -16.13 0.04 -0.82
C TYR A 73 -17.20 0.90 -0.11
N SER A 74 -18.36 1.04 -0.73
CA SER A 74 -19.55 1.64 -0.15
C SER A 74 -20.75 0.72 -0.33
N PHE A 75 -21.49 0.45 0.74
CA PHE A 75 -22.72 -0.36 0.67
C PHE A 75 -23.83 0.32 -0.15
N GLU A 76 -23.70 1.63 -0.41
CA GLU A 76 -24.63 2.39 -1.24
C GLU A 76 -24.40 2.13 -2.72
N GLU A 77 -23.17 1.77 -3.12
CA GLU A 77 -22.79 1.47 -4.49
C GLU A 77 -23.18 0.03 -4.85
N ARG A 78 -24.46 -0.19 -5.08
CA ARG A 78 -25.01 -1.52 -5.39
C ARG A 78 -24.52 -2.10 -6.71
N SER A 79 -23.93 -1.27 -7.58
CA SER A 79 -23.36 -1.72 -8.85
C SER A 79 -21.87 -2.07 -8.75
N ASP A 80 -21.25 -1.93 -7.57
CA ASP A 80 -19.87 -2.35 -7.35
C ASP A 80 -19.70 -3.84 -7.66
N ASN A 81 -19.00 -4.11 -8.75
CA ASN A 81 -18.61 -5.42 -9.20
C ASN A 81 -17.09 -5.55 -9.34
N SER A 82 -16.31 -4.67 -8.72
CA SER A 82 -14.86 -4.56 -8.93
C SER A 82 -14.11 -5.86 -8.63
N LEU A 83 -14.52 -6.53 -7.55
CA LEU A 83 -14.00 -7.84 -7.13
C LEU A 83 -14.73 -9.04 -7.75
N GLY A 84 -15.82 -8.80 -8.49
CA GLY A 84 -16.65 -9.83 -9.11
C GLY A 84 -16.08 -10.34 -10.44
N PRO A 85 -16.68 -11.41 -11.03
CA PRO A 85 -16.31 -11.90 -12.35
C PRO A 85 -16.42 -10.82 -13.44
N GLY A 86 -15.32 -10.57 -14.14
CA GLY A 86 -15.19 -9.48 -15.12
C GLY A 86 -15.06 -8.09 -14.51
N GLY A 87 -14.92 -7.99 -13.18
CA GLY A 87 -14.68 -6.74 -12.47
C GLY A 87 -13.32 -6.14 -12.81
N ASP A 88 -13.21 -4.82 -12.75
CA ASP A 88 -11.99 -4.11 -13.13
C ASP A 88 -10.76 -4.51 -12.29
N LEU A 89 -10.91 -4.65 -10.97
CA LEU A 89 -9.83 -5.09 -10.09
C LEU A 89 -9.49 -6.56 -10.32
N GLN A 90 -10.48 -7.42 -10.56
CA GLN A 90 -10.21 -8.81 -10.92
C GLN A 90 -9.37 -8.90 -12.21
N VAL A 91 -9.81 -8.25 -13.29
CA VAL A 91 -9.12 -8.23 -14.58
C VAL A 91 -7.71 -7.63 -14.44
N TYR A 92 -7.55 -6.60 -13.63
CA TYR A 92 -6.25 -6.01 -13.34
C TYR A 92 -5.29 -7.01 -12.69
N LEU A 93 -5.76 -7.74 -11.67
CA LEU A 93 -4.97 -8.73 -10.95
C LEU A 93 -4.65 -9.95 -11.80
N GLU A 94 -5.53 -10.34 -12.74
CA GLU A 94 -5.24 -11.38 -13.73
C GLU A 94 -4.07 -10.99 -14.64
N GLY A 95 -4.05 -9.75 -15.15
CA GLY A 95 -2.92 -9.25 -15.93
C GLY A 95 -1.63 -9.15 -15.09
N LEU A 96 -1.74 -8.65 -13.86
CA LEU A 96 -0.62 -8.56 -12.92
C LEU A 96 -0.04 -9.95 -12.57
N ALA A 97 -0.85 -10.98 -12.45
CA ALA A 97 -0.37 -12.35 -12.18
C ALA A 97 0.50 -12.93 -13.31
N THR A 98 0.47 -12.34 -14.51
CA THR A 98 1.28 -12.77 -15.66
C THR A 98 2.59 -11.98 -15.82
N THR A 99 2.83 -10.97 -14.98
CA THR A 99 4.05 -10.14 -15.05
C THR A 99 5.18 -10.73 -14.21
N GLU A 100 6.42 -10.56 -14.68
CA GLU A 100 7.63 -10.84 -13.89
C GLU A 100 8.10 -9.60 -13.10
N ASN A 101 7.53 -8.42 -13.38
CA ASN A 101 7.91 -7.16 -12.76
C ASN A 101 6.66 -6.33 -12.44
N ILE A 102 6.23 -6.39 -11.19
CA ILE A 102 5.06 -5.65 -10.70
C ILE A 102 5.22 -4.13 -10.84
N PRO A 103 6.33 -3.51 -10.39
CA PRO A 103 6.49 -2.05 -10.51
C PRO A 103 6.30 -1.53 -11.93
N LYS A 104 6.88 -2.22 -12.91
CA LYS A 104 6.72 -1.88 -14.33
C LYS A 104 5.27 -2.05 -14.80
N TYR A 105 4.59 -3.11 -14.36
CA TYR A 105 3.19 -3.33 -14.72
C TYR A 105 2.30 -2.22 -14.16
N VAL A 106 2.48 -1.85 -12.90
CA VAL A 106 1.70 -0.80 -12.22
C VAL A 106 1.98 0.58 -12.82
N GLU A 107 3.23 0.87 -13.21
CA GLU A 107 3.57 2.11 -13.93
C GLU A 107 2.82 2.22 -15.26
N GLN A 108 2.76 1.13 -16.02
CA GLN A 108 2.11 1.09 -17.34
C GLN A 108 0.59 1.00 -17.27
N HIS A 109 0.06 0.46 -16.18
CA HIS A 109 -1.35 0.25 -15.93
C HIS A 109 -1.68 0.81 -14.54
N PRO A 110 -1.80 2.14 -14.38
CA PRO A 110 -2.22 2.73 -13.12
C PRO A 110 -3.67 2.29 -12.79
N PHE A 111 -3.95 2.02 -11.53
CA PHE A 111 -5.27 1.57 -11.06
C PHE A 111 -5.72 2.35 -9.84
N GLY A 112 -6.94 2.90 -9.91
CA GLY A 112 -7.58 3.65 -8.83
C GLY A 112 -6.97 5.03 -8.57
N GLU A 113 -6.92 5.44 -7.30
CA GLU A 113 -6.32 6.71 -6.88
C GLU A 113 -4.81 6.72 -7.10
N ARG A 114 -4.25 7.92 -7.25
CA ARG A 114 -2.81 8.10 -7.46
C ARG A 114 -2.07 7.99 -6.11
N ALA A 115 -0.89 7.36 -6.14
CA ALA A 115 0.06 7.41 -5.05
C ALA A 115 0.37 8.87 -4.64
N ILE A 116 0.55 9.10 -3.34
CA ILE A 116 0.95 10.42 -2.84
C ILE A 116 2.40 10.69 -3.25
N ASP A 117 2.62 11.85 -3.86
CA ASP A 117 3.94 12.36 -4.21
C ASP A 117 4.01 13.88 -4.03
N GLU A 118 5.15 14.48 -4.39
CA GLU A 118 5.43 15.91 -4.26
C GLU A 118 4.41 16.82 -4.97
N ARG A 119 3.61 16.27 -5.90
CA ARG A 119 2.58 17.00 -6.63
C ARG A 119 1.20 16.88 -5.99
N SER A 120 1.04 16.05 -4.96
CA SER A 120 -0.22 15.91 -4.23
C SER A 120 -0.54 17.20 -3.45
N PRO A 121 -1.83 17.62 -3.41
CA PRO A 121 -2.23 18.83 -2.68
C PRO A 121 -1.78 18.85 -1.22
N ASP A 122 -1.86 17.69 -0.55
CA ASP A 122 -1.52 17.52 0.85
C ASP A 122 -0.06 17.08 1.08
N TRP A 123 0.81 17.22 0.07
CA TRP A 123 2.20 16.77 0.17
C TRP A 123 2.94 17.40 1.36
N ASN A 124 2.68 18.67 1.67
CA ASN A 124 3.29 19.34 2.82
C ASN A 124 3.02 18.59 4.13
N PHE A 125 1.81 18.08 4.32
CA PHE A 125 1.48 17.27 5.49
C PHE A 125 2.28 15.95 5.48
N TYR A 126 2.22 15.19 4.39
CA TYR A 126 2.87 13.88 4.32
C TYR A 126 4.40 13.97 4.38
N SER A 127 5.00 15.00 3.79
CA SER A 127 6.44 15.28 3.89
C SER A 127 6.86 15.55 5.35
N ASN A 128 6.05 16.28 6.12
CA ASN A 128 6.30 16.49 7.55
C ASN A 128 6.18 15.19 8.35
N VAL A 129 5.18 14.35 8.04
CA VAL A 129 5.03 13.03 8.67
C VAL A 129 6.26 12.17 8.38
N LEU A 130 6.72 12.11 7.13
CA LEU A 130 7.92 11.36 6.72
C LEU A 130 9.18 11.89 7.40
N HIS A 131 9.34 13.22 7.46
CA HIS A 131 10.44 13.86 8.17
C HIS A 131 10.46 13.45 9.65
N ASN A 132 9.33 13.58 10.35
CA ASN A 132 9.23 13.22 11.77
C ASN A 132 9.44 11.72 12.01
N HIS A 133 8.92 10.86 11.12
CA HIS A 133 9.11 9.41 11.20
C HIS A 133 10.59 9.01 11.14
N SER A 134 11.41 9.71 10.33
CA SER A 134 12.85 9.43 10.22
C SER A 134 13.64 9.64 11.52
N PHE A 135 13.07 10.35 12.51
CA PHE A 135 13.65 10.57 13.83
C PHE A 135 13.13 9.61 14.91
N VAL A 136 12.12 8.79 14.61
CA VAL A 136 11.61 7.78 15.54
C VAL A 136 12.47 6.52 15.42
N PRO A 137 13.17 6.07 16.48
CA PRO A 137 13.91 4.82 16.44
C PRO A 137 12.94 3.67 16.15
N SER A 138 13.25 2.86 15.13
CA SER A 138 12.51 1.63 14.85
C SER A 138 12.49 0.77 16.11
N ARG A 139 11.31 0.60 16.73
CA ARG A 139 11.16 -0.35 17.83
C ARG A 139 11.17 -1.76 17.22
N CYS A 140 12.23 -2.50 17.54
CA CYS A 140 12.36 -3.93 17.28
C CYS A 140 11.31 -4.74 18.04
#